data_AF-A0A923CA38-F1
#
_entry.id   AF-A0A923CA38-F1
#
_cell.length_a   1.000
_cell.length_b   1.000
_cell.length_c   1.000
_cell.angle_alpha   90.00
_cell.angle_beta   90.00
_cell.angle_gamma   90.00
#
_symmetry.space_group_name_H-M   'P 1'
#
loop_
_entity.id
_entity.type
_entity.pdbx_description
1 polymer ?
#
loop_
_entity_poly.entity_id
_entity_poly.type
_entity_poly.pdbx_seq_one_letter_code
_entity_poly.pdbx_strand_id
1 'polypeptide(L)'
;ENRYWPGHHRVTVSGIHALYASLRRSLLRPVRTGLAGPVALYADQLEQRMGADGPRLQPWKAWEFSLTDVDGNVLHLSDWSPCQPEASVPDISQQKP
;
A
#
# COMPACT_ATOMS: atom_id res chain seq x y z
N GLU A 1 15.07 -8.89 14.35
CA GLU A 1 14.52 -8.67 15.70
C GLU A 1 13.05 -8.30 15.60
N ASN A 2 12.19 -8.93 16.41
CA ASN A 2 10.75 -8.65 16.48
C ASN A 2 10.51 -7.75 17.70
N ARG A 3 10.99 -6.50 17.61
CA ARG A 3 10.84 -5.51 18.69
C ARG A 3 9.53 -4.76 18.49
N TYR A 4 8.66 -4.80 19.49
CA TYR A 4 7.45 -3.99 19.48
C TYR A 4 7.80 -2.51 19.55
N TRP A 5 7.26 -1.73 18.63
CA TRP A 5 7.40 -0.28 18.61
C TRP A 5 6.00 0.34 18.52
N PRO A 6 5.52 1.02 19.57
CA PRO A 6 4.24 1.72 19.52
C PRO A 6 4.17 2.65 18.31
N GLY A 7 3.02 2.66 17.63
CA GLY A 7 2.81 3.46 16.41
C GLY A 7 3.50 2.93 15.16
N HIS A 8 4.18 1.77 15.21
CA HIS A 8 4.70 1.10 14.02
C HIS A 8 4.00 -0.22 13.80
N HIS A 9 3.29 -0.31 12.68
CA HIS A 9 2.46 -1.45 12.34
C HIS A 9 2.98 -2.10 11.07
N ARG A 10 2.91 -3.43 11.02
CA ARG A 10 3.16 -4.20 9.80
C ARG A 10 1.84 -4.77 9.31
N VAL A 11 1.54 -4.56 8.04
CA VAL A 11 0.33 -5.05 7.41
C VAL A 11 0.70 -5.77 6.12
N THR A 12 0.13 -6.95 5.93
CA THR A 12 0.23 -7.67 4.66
C THR A 12 -0.99 -7.35 3.82
N VAL A 13 -0.75 -6.98 2.56
CA VAL A 13 -1.77 -6.60 1.59
C VAL A 13 -1.56 -7.38 0.29
N SER A 14 -2.62 -7.51 -0.50
CA SER A 14 -2.54 -7.97 -1.89
C SER A 14 -2.69 -6.78 -2.83
N GLY A 15 -1.87 -6.69 -3.89
CA GLY A 15 -1.98 -5.65 -4.89
C GLY A 15 -1.43 -4.30 -4.43
N ILE A 16 -0.23 -4.30 -3.84
CA ILE A 16 0.38 -3.11 -3.23
C ILE A 16 0.54 -1.93 -4.19
N HIS A 17 0.72 -2.20 -5.49
CA HIS A 17 0.82 -1.16 -6.52
C HIS A 17 -0.51 -0.44 -6.76
N ALA A 18 -1.61 -1.20 -6.81
CA ALA A 18 -2.95 -0.64 -6.96
C ALA A 18 -3.35 0.16 -5.72
N LEU A 19 -2.99 -0.35 -4.53
CA LEU A 19 -3.16 0.37 -3.27
C LEU A 19 -2.38 1.69 -3.26
N TYR A 20 -1.08 1.66 -3.60
CA TYR A 20 -0.25 2.86 -3.67
C TYR A 20 -0.82 3.90 -4.64
N ALA A 21 -1.22 3.50 -5.85
CA ALA A 21 -1.83 4.39 -6.82
C ALA A 21 -3.13 5.02 -6.31
N SER A 22 -3.97 4.23 -5.63
CA SER A 22 -5.24 4.69 -5.07
C SER A 22 -5.04 5.68 -3.92
N LEU A 23 -4.08 5.41 -3.03
CA LEU A 23 -3.70 6.30 -1.93
C LEU A 23 -3.13 7.61 -2.45
N ARG A 24 -2.18 7.55 -3.39
CA ARG A 24 -1.59 8.73 -4.02
C ARG A 24 -2.66 9.59 -4.69
N ARG A 25 -3.58 8.97 -5.45
CA ARG A 25 -4.70 9.68 -6.09
C ARG A 25 -5.63 10.33 -5.07
N SER A 26 -5.86 9.67 -3.93
CA SER A 26 -6.73 10.20 -2.88
C SER A 26 -6.13 11.40 -2.17
N LEU A 27 -4.82 11.38 -1.89
CA LEU A 27 -4.09 12.50 -1.28
C LEU A 27 -3.97 13.70 -2.21
N LEU A 28 -3.82 13.46 -3.51
CA LEU A 28 -3.77 14.51 -4.53
C LEU A 28 -5.15 15.01 -4.96
N ARG A 29 -6.23 14.41 -4.45
CA ARG A 29 -7.58 14.78 -4.87
C ARG A 29 -7.88 16.23 -4.44
N PRO A 30 -8.22 17.12 -5.38
CA PRO A 30 -8.65 18.46 -5.03
C PRO A 30 -9.92 18.42 -4.20
N VAL A 31 -9.92 19.09 -3.06
CA VAL A 31 -11.10 19.28 -2.22
C VAL A 31 -11.60 20.71 -2.34
N ARG A 32 -12.92 20.88 -2.25
CA ARG A 32 -13.53 22.22 -2.22
C ARG A 32 -13.41 22.76 -0.81
N THR A 33 -12.54 23.73 -0.60
CA THR A 33 -12.25 24.31 0.72
C THR A 33 -13.10 25.55 1.03
N GLY A 34 -14.01 25.94 0.12
CA GLY A 34 -14.86 27.12 0.28
C GLY A 34 -14.15 28.48 0.19
N LEU A 35 -12.81 28.48 0.17
CA LEU A 35 -11.99 29.69 0.28
C LEU A 35 -11.35 30.15 -1.05
N ALA A 36 -11.06 29.24 -1.98
CA ALA A 36 -10.57 29.56 -3.32
C ALA A 36 -10.49 28.29 -4.19
N GLY A 37 -11.57 27.94 -4.90
CA GLY A 37 -11.55 26.83 -5.87
C GLY A 37 -11.15 25.45 -5.29
N PRO A 38 -10.89 24.46 -6.16
CA PRO A 38 -10.36 23.15 -5.74
C PRO A 38 -8.89 23.27 -5.32
N VAL A 39 -8.55 22.84 -4.10
CA VAL A 39 -7.18 22.83 -3.57
C VAL A 39 -6.78 21.41 -3.19
N ALA A 40 -5.58 20.98 -3.60
CA ALA A 40 -5.01 19.70 -3.18
C ALA A 40 -4.28 19.87 -1.84
N LEU A 41 -5.03 19.82 -0.74
CA LEU A 41 -4.53 20.14 0.62
C LEU A 41 -3.31 19.34 1.08
N TYR A 42 -3.10 18.14 0.53
CA TYR A 42 -2.05 17.22 0.97
C TYR A 42 -0.98 16.96 -0.08
N ALA A 43 -0.95 17.74 -1.17
CA ALA A 43 0.03 17.57 -2.24
C ALA A 43 1.47 17.71 -1.72
N ASP A 44 1.72 18.73 -0.89
CA ASP A 44 3.04 18.98 -0.32
C ASP A 44 3.46 17.95 0.75
N GLN A 45 2.50 17.18 1.28
CA GLN A 45 2.75 16.15 2.28
C GLN A 45 2.88 14.75 1.66
N LEU A 46 2.71 14.61 0.35
CA LEU A 46 2.67 13.30 -0.30
C LEU A 46 3.97 12.52 -0.09
N GLU A 47 5.12 13.16 -0.34
CA GLU A 47 6.43 12.53 -0.15
C GLU A 47 6.70 12.17 1.31
N GLN A 48 6.31 13.04 2.24
CA GLN A 48 6.43 12.77 3.67
C GLN A 48 5.57 11.57 4.11
N ARG A 49 4.37 11.43 3.52
CA ARG A 49 3.40 10.40 3.93
C ARG A 49 3.59 9.06 3.23
N MET A 50 4.15 9.02 2.03
CA MET A 50 4.22 7.78 1.23
C MET A 50 5.61 7.44 0.70
N GLY A 51 6.61 8.30 0.95
CA GLY A 51 7.93 8.20 0.36
C GLY A 51 7.95 8.60 -1.12
N ALA A 52 9.13 8.98 -1.62
CA ALA A 52 9.30 9.40 -3.02
C ALA A 52 9.19 8.24 -4.03
N ASP A 53 9.52 7.03 -3.59
CA ASP A 53 9.86 5.93 -4.48
C ASP A 53 8.78 4.85 -4.62
N GLY A 54 7.68 4.94 -3.86
CA GLY A 54 6.60 3.97 -3.88
C GLY A 54 7.01 2.54 -3.49
N PRO A 55 6.24 1.52 -3.91
CA PRO A 55 6.54 0.12 -3.62
C PRO A 55 7.87 -0.32 -4.22
N ARG A 56 8.75 -0.88 -3.39
CA ARG A 56 10.06 -1.40 -3.78
C ARG A 56 10.14 -2.89 -3.55
N LEU A 57 10.70 -3.61 -4.52
CA LEU A 57 10.95 -5.04 -4.40
C LEU A 57 12.17 -5.25 -3.50
N GLN A 58 11.96 -6.03 -2.44
CA GLN A 58 13.01 -6.33 -1.47
C GLN A 58 13.77 -7.61 -1.85
N PRO A 59 14.99 -7.84 -1.29
CA PRO A 59 15.77 -9.05 -1.56
C PRO A 59 15.06 -10.36 -1.22
N TRP A 60 14.12 -10.34 -0.27
CA TRP A 60 13.27 -11.48 0.10
C TRP A 60 12.01 -11.63 -0.77
N LYS A 61 11.99 -10.96 -1.94
CA LYS A 61 10.95 -11.06 -2.97
C LYS A 61 9.55 -10.57 -2.58
N ALA A 62 9.43 -9.78 -1.51
CA ALA A 62 8.21 -9.03 -1.20
C ALA A 62 8.30 -7.61 -1.74
N TRP A 63 7.16 -7.06 -2.17
CA TRP A 63 7.04 -5.63 -2.42
C TRP A 63 6.70 -4.90 -1.12
N GLU A 64 7.38 -3.81 -0.84
CA GLU A 64 7.17 -3.04 0.40
C GLU A 64 7.18 -1.54 0.17
N PHE A 65 6.35 -0.82 0.94
CA PHE A 65 6.51 0.62 1.18
C PHE A 65 5.98 0.99 2.57
N SER A 66 6.32 2.19 3.04
CA SER A 66 5.84 2.72 4.31
C SER A 66 4.92 3.89 4.06
N LEU A 67 3.87 4.00 4.87
CA LEU A 67 3.06 5.22 4.93
C LEU A 67 2.97 5.75 6.34
N THR A 68 2.88 7.07 6.47
CA THR A 68 2.65 7.77 7.73
C THR A 68 1.25 8.37 7.72
N ASP A 69 0.43 8.03 8.72
CA ASP A 69 -0.92 8.56 8.85
C ASP A 69 -0.96 9.99 9.42
N VAL A 70 -2.16 10.51 9.65
CA VAL A 70 -2.36 11.88 10.19
C VAL A 70 -1.92 12.03 11.63
N ASP A 71 -1.89 10.94 12.39
CA ASP A 71 -1.52 10.91 13.81
C ASP A 71 -0.02 10.60 14.00
N GLY A 72 0.69 10.35 12.89
CA GLY A 72 2.12 10.04 12.88
C GLY A 72 2.44 8.56 13.02
N ASN A 73 1.45 7.66 12.96
CA ASN A 73 1.71 6.23 12.96
C ASN A 73 2.31 5.80 11.62
N VAL A 74 3.27 4.88 11.68
CA VAL A 74 3.95 4.30 10.53
C VAL A 74 3.33 2.93 10.23
N LEU A 75 2.78 2.78 9.04
CA LEU A 75 2.32 1.51 8.51
C LEU A 75 3.32 1.02 7.46
N HIS A 76 4.01 -0.07 7.78
CA HIS A 76 4.82 -0.82 6.84
C HIS A 76 3.95 -1.84 6.12
N LEU A 77 3.76 -1.64 4.83
CA LEU A 77 2.94 -2.50 3.98
C LEU A 77 3.84 -3.48 3.22
N SER A 78 3.43 -4.74 3.19
CA SER A 78 4.13 -5.81 2.48
C SER A 78 3.17 -6.60 1.60
N ASP A 79 3.60 -6.95 0.40
CA ASP A 79 2.86 -7.81 -0.51
C ASP A 79 3.75 -8.95 -0.99
N TRP A 80 3.31 -10.15 -0.64
CA TRP A 80 3.98 -11.43 -0.88
C TRP A 80 3.43 -12.16 -2.09
N SER A 81 2.55 -11.54 -2.88
CA SER A 81 1.99 -12.14 -4.11
C SER A 81 3.06 -12.70 -5.06
N PRO A 82 4.25 -12.07 -5.24
CA PRO A 82 5.33 -12.67 -6.05
C PRO A 82 5.89 -14.00 -5.49
N CYS A 83 5.65 -14.28 -4.21
CA CYS A 83 6.13 -15.47 -3.50
C CYS A 83 5.05 -16.54 -3.36
N GLN A 84 3.79 -16.25 -3.73
CA GLN A 84 2.74 -17.27 -3.66
C GLN A 84 2.91 -18.22 -4.84
N PRO A 85 3.02 -19.54 -4.60
CA PRO A 85 2.91 -20.49 -5.69
C PRO A 85 1.54 -20.25 -6.36
N GLU A 86 1.51 -20.18 -7.70
CA GLU A 86 0.25 -20.12 -8.44
C GLU A 86 -0.65 -21.21 -7.87
N ALA A 87 -1.75 -20.82 -7.23
CA ALA A 87 -2.71 -21.76 -6.69
C ALA A 87 -3.12 -22.66 -7.85
N SER A 88 -2.71 -23.93 -7.78
CA SER A 88 -3.00 -24.91 -8.80
C SER A 88 -4.50 -24.93 -8.97
N VAL A 89 -4.95 -24.49 -10.15
CA VAL A 89 -6.37 -24.50 -10.52
C VAL A 89 -6.88 -25.91 -10.25
N PRO A 90 -7.94 -26.12 -9.46
CA PRO A 90 -8.45 -27.46 -9.23
C PRO A 90 -8.83 -28.05 -10.59
N ASP A 91 -8.18 -29.15 -10.95
CA ASP A 91 -8.46 -29.91 -12.16
C ASP A 91 -9.88 -30.49 -12.03
N ILE A 92 -10.86 -29.79 -12.60
CA ILE A 92 -12.26 -30.24 -12.67
C ILE A 92 -12.39 -31.25 -13.83
N SER A 93 -11.53 -32.27 -13.86
CA SER A 93 -11.51 -33.26 -14.93
C SER A 93 -11.63 -34.69 -14.39
N GLN A 94 -12.40 -34.95 -13.32
CA GLN A 94 -12.80 -36.33 -13.00
C GLN A 94 -14.17 -36.37 -12.31
N GLN A 95 -15.23 -36.00 -13.02
CA GLN A 95 -16.57 -36.51 -12.75
C GLN A 95 -17.27 -36.74 -14.08
N LYS A 96 -17.17 -37.97 -14.58
CA LYS A 96 -18.04 -38.50 -15.63
C LYS A 96 -19.04 -39.46 -14.95
N PRO A 97 -20.34 -39.40 -15.31
CA PRO A 97 -21.44 -40.08 -14.62
C PRO A 97 -21.32 -41.60 -14.54
#